data_AF-A0A1A9AK43-F1
#
_entry.id   AF-A0A1A9AK43-F1
#
_cell.length_a   1.000
_cell.length_b   1.000
_cell.length_c   1.000
_cell.angle_alpha   90.00
_cell.angle_beta   90.00
_cell.angle_gamma   90.00
#
_symmetry.space_group_name_H-M   'P 1'
#
loop_
_entity.id
_entity.type
_entity.pdbx_description
1 polymer ?
#
loop_
_entity_poly.entity_id
_entity_poly.type
_entity_poly.pdbx_seq_one_letter_code
_entity_poly.pdbx_strand_id
1 'polypeptide(L)'
;MVSSTTESDVEKILNKILQKTVKLEYSNKIINTGIKECEDPLLKSIAFQFTEIYGRALKNYKNNDDEYGQLYCEYIQEWLNYMKYFYTLGGTCESKKKLWIKYIHNPLRTIEQGFSSNLPCNLNNDNFFDNSQKELIPGFCNDNDIISPIIPLSIGFAVFGIALIFMFLYKFTPIEGWFQNHMRKKKESLQYINNEEKHDLTKNIYWNSDSHNEHDMNQITYHPHRL
;
A
#
# COMPACT_ATOMS: atom_id res chain seq x y z
N MET A 1 -15.81 37.95 -36.74
CA MET A 1 -16.20 36.58 -37.13
C MET A 1 -15.77 35.66 -36.01
N VAL A 2 -16.69 34.90 -35.42
CA VAL A 2 -16.35 33.91 -34.39
C VAL A 2 -15.96 32.64 -35.14
N SER A 3 -14.70 32.22 -35.02
CA SER A 3 -14.23 30.96 -35.60
C SER A 3 -14.78 29.81 -34.76
N SER A 4 -15.61 28.94 -35.36
CA SER A 4 -16.07 27.72 -34.71
C SER A 4 -14.97 26.66 -34.82
N THR A 5 -14.14 26.56 -33.78
CA THR A 5 -13.13 25.50 -33.63
C THR A 5 -13.79 24.12 -33.60
N THR A 6 -13.15 23.12 -34.20
CA THR A 6 -13.73 21.78 -34.32
C THR A 6 -13.24 20.84 -33.24
N GLU A 7 -14.07 19.86 -32.85
CA GLU A 7 -13.76 18.83 -31.84
C GLU A 7 -12.42 18.10 -32.12
N SER A 8 -12.11 17.89 -33.40
CA SER A 8 -10.85 17.34 -33.92
C SER A 8 -9.60 18.13 -33.49
N ASP A 9 -9.69 19.45 -33.42
CA ASP A 9 -8.57 20.32 -33.05
C ASP A 9 -8.23 20.18 -31.56
N VAL A 10 -9.25 20.03 -30.72
CA VAL A 10 -9.12 19.79 -29.27
C VAL A 10 -8.47 18.43 -29.02
N GLU A 11 -8.93 17.36 -29.67
CA GLU A 11 -8.37 16.01 -29.52
C GLU A 11 -6.88 15.95 -29.94
N LYS A 12 -6.53 16.65 -31.02
CA LYS A 12 -5.14 16.73 -31.51
C LYS A 12 -4.21 17.45 -30.53
N ILE A 13 -4.70 18.51 -29.87
CA ILE A 13 -3.95 19.22 -28.82
C ILE A 13 -3.83 18.33 -27.56
N LEU A 14 -4.90 17.66 -27.14
CA LEU A 14 -4.92 16.73 -26.02
C LEU A 14 -3.83 15.66 -26.15
N ASN A 15 -3.78 14.98 -27.30
CA ASN A 15 -2.80 13.95 -27.58
C ASN A 15 -1.34 14.48 -27.53
N LYS A 16 -1.11 15.72 -27.97
CA LYS A 16 0.20 16.39 -27.89
C LYS A 16 0.62 16.73 -26.45
N ILE A 17 -0.32 16.99 -25.54
CA ILE A 17 -0.05 17.22 -24.11
C ILE A 17 0.29 15.90 -23.39
N LEU A 18 -0.45 14.83 -23.71
CA LEU A 18 -0.40 13.54 -23.01
C LEU A 18 0.80 12.65 -23.41
N GLN A 19 1.17 12.60 -24.70
CA GLN A 19 2.18 11.62 -25.18
C GLN A 19 3.61 11.84 -24.67
N LYS A 20 3.91 12.98 -24.03
CA LYS A 20 5.24 13.24 -23.47
C LYS A 20 5.36 12.59 -22.09
N THR A 21 6.03 11.44 -22.07
CA THR A 21 6.39 10.56 -20.93
C THR A 21 6.50 11.29 -19.58
N VAL A 22 5.99 10.66 -18.51
CA VAL A 22 5.78 11.25 -17.17
C VAL A 22 7.10 11.51 -16.41
N LYS A 23 7.90 12.44 -16.94
CA LYS A 23 8.79 13.26 -16.14
C LYS A 23 7.99 14.46 -15.68
N LEU A 24 7.83 14.60 -14.37
CA LEU A 24 7.17 15.74 -13.75
C LEU A 24 8.10 16.97 -13.88
N GLU A 25 7.89 17.79 -14.91
CA GLU A 25 8.77 18.93 -15.24
C GLU A 25 8.51 20.14 -14.32
N TYR A 26 7.31 20.23 -13.74
CA TYR A 26 6.80 21.40 -13.01
C TYR A 26 6.30 21.10 -11.59
N SER A 27 6.29 19.85 -11.16
CA SER A 27 5.96 19.44 -9.78
C SER A 27 6.66 20.24 -8.66
N ASN A 28 7.81 20.84 -8.92
CA ASN A 28 8.48 21.73 -7.96
C ASN A 28 7.73 23.05 -7.69
N LYS A 29 6.80 23.47 -8.56
CA LYS A 29 6.01 24.69 -8.37
C LYS A 29 4.99 24.58 -7.23
N ILE A 30 4.61 23.37 -6.81
CA ILE A 30 3.70 23.19 -5.65
C ILE A 30 4.40 23.32 -4.29
N ILE A 31 5.73 23.49 -4.23
CA ILE A 31 6.47 23.39 -2.95
C ILE A 31 6.02 24.44 -1.92
N ASN A 32 5.73 25.66 -2.37
CA ASN A 32 5.40 26.81 -1.50
C ASN A 32 3.88 27.03 -1.31
N THR A 33 3.06 26.04 -1.65
CA THR A 33 1.60 26.19 -1.79
C THR A 33 0.79 25.55 -0.65
N GLY A 34 1.45 24.94 0.33
CA GLY A 34 0.80 24.15 1.40
C GLY A 34 0.23 22.79 0.95
N ILE A 35 0.18 22.51 -0.36
CA ILE A 35 -0.41 21.27 -0.93
C ILE A 35 0.29 19.99 -0.43
N LYS A 36 1.59 20.07 -0.11
CA LYS A 36 2.34 18.95 0.48
C LYS A 36 1.76 18.48 1.82
N GLU A 37 1.20 19.40 2.60
CA GLU A 37 0.60 19.20 3.93
C GLU A 37 -0.84 18.66 3.87
N CYS A 38 -1.43 18.57 2.67
CA CYS A 38 -2.69 17.86 2.50
C CYS A 38 -2.54 16.41 3.01
N GLU A 39 -3.60 15.82 3.56
CA GLU A 39 -3.58 14.40 3.94
C GLU A 39 -4.22 13.52 2.87
N ASP A 40 -5.11 14.10 2.04
CA ASP A 40 -5.82 13.42 0.96
C ASP A 40 -4.87 13.18 -0.24
N PRO A 41 -4.52 11.91 -0.57
CA PRO A 41 -3.58 11.60 -1.64
C PRO A 41 -4.18 11.84 -3.04
N LEU A 42 -5.50 11.76 -3.19
CA LEU A 42 -6.19 12.07 -4.44
C LEU A 42 -6.09 13.57 -4.71
N LEU A 43 -6.33 14.41 -3.70
CA LEU A 43 -6.26 15.86 -3.85
C LEU A 43 -4.83 16.35 -4.13
N LYS A 44 -3.81 15.72 -3.52
CA LYS A 44 -2.40 15.92 -3.92
C LYS A 44 -2.17 15.58 -5.40
N SER A 45 -2.65 14.42 -5.85
CA SER A 45 -2.50 13.97 -7.23
C SER A 45 -3.12 14.97 -8.22
N ILE A 46 -4.33 15.46 -7.92
CA ILE A 46 -5.01 16.51 -8.72
C ILE A 46 -4.14 17.78 -8.78
N ALA A 47 -3.62 18.26 -7.65
CA ALA A 47 -2.77 19.45 -7.62
C ALA A 47 -1.47 19.30 -8.44
N PHE A 48 -0.81 18.14 -8.35
CA PHE A 48 0.37 17.83 -9.16
C PHE A 48 0.04 17.78 -10.65
N GLN A 49 -1.05 17.11 -11.03
CA GLN A 49 -1.49 17.02 -12.43
C GLN A 49 -1.85 18.39 -13.00
N PHE A 50 -2.61 19.21 -12.27
CA PHE A 50 -2.91 20.58 -12.66
C PHE A 50 -1.63 21.36 -12.98
N THR A 51 -0.65 21.29 -12.08
CA THR A 51 0.63 22.02 -12.21
C THR A 51 1.42 21.58 -13.44
N GLU A 52 1.44 20.27 -13.75
CA GLU A 52 2.07 19.74 -14.96
C GLU A 52 1.33 20.18 -16.23
N ILE A 53 -0.01 20.10 -16.25
CA ILE A 53 -0.82 20.50 -17.40
C ILE A 53 -0.64 22.00 -17.68
N TYR A 54 -0.74 22.84 -16.65
CA TYR A 54 -0.55 24.29 -16.76
C TYR A 54 0.86 24.63 -17.27
N GLY A 55 1.91 24.05 -16.70
CA GLY A 55 3.29 24.28 -17.12
C GLY A 55 3.57 23.80 -18.56
N ARG A 56 2.99 22.67 -18.98
CA ARG A 56 3.08 22.16 -20.36
C ARG A 56 2.35 23.07 -21.34
N ALA A 57 1.13 23.50 -21.00
CA ALA A 57 0.35 24.45 -21.79
C ALA A 57 1.10 25.77 -21.97
N LEU A 58 1.62 26.35 -20.89
CA LEU A 58 2.40 27.60 -20.90
C LEU A 58 3.67 27.49 -21.78
N LYS A 59 4.41 26.37 -21.66
CA LYS A 59 5.60 26.12 -22.48
C LYS A 59 5.27 25.95 -23.96
N ASN A 60 4.13 25.34 -24.28
CA ASN A 60 3.69 25.21 -25.66
C ASN A 60 3.15 26.55 -26.22
N TYR A 61 2.40 27.32 -25.42
CA TYR A 61 1.93 28.66 -25.77
C TYR A 61 3.09 29.58 -26.17
N LYS A 62 4.18 29.63 -25.39
CA LYS A 62 5.38 30.41 -25.74
C LYS A 62 6.08 30.05 -27.07
N ASN A 63 5.73 28.91 -27.66
CA ASN A 63 6.40 28.36 -28.86
C ASN A 63 5.49 28.38 -30.11
N ASN A 64 4.27 28.93 -30.04
CA ASN A 64 3.30 28.97 -31.15
C ASN A 64 2.51 30.29 -31.12
N ASP A 65 1.78 30.62 -32.18
CA ASP A 65 0.95 31.83 -32.25
C ASP A 65 -0.27 31.81 -31.29
N ASP A 66 -0.81 33.01 -31.05
CA ASP A 66 -1.76 33.36 -29.99
C ASP A 66 -3.04 32.51 -29.96
N GLU A 67 -3.51 32.03 -31.11
CA GLU A 67 -4.76 31.27 -31.28
C GLU A 67 -4.82 30.00 -30.40
N TYR A 68 -3.67 29.35 -30.18
CA TYR A 68 -3.59 28.17 -29.31
C TYR A 68 -3.73 28.51 -27.81
N GLY A 69 -3.48 29.75 -27.41
CA GLY A 69 -3.56 30.18 -26.01
C GLY A 69 -4.96 29.98 -25.43
N GLN A 70 -6.00 30.34 -26.20
CA GLN A 70 -7.39 30.21 -25.76
C GLN A 70 -7.82 28.73 -25.64
N LEU A 71 -7.41 27.87 -26.57
CA LEU A 71 -7.69 26.43 -26.54
C LEU A 71 -7.07 25.72 -25.33
N TYR A 72 -5.84 26.09 -24.93
CA TYR A 72 -5.24 25.57 -23.69
C TYR A 72 -6.04 25.97 -22.44
N CYS A 73 -6.55 27.21 -22.43
CA CYS A 73 -7.32 27.74 -21.31
C CYS A 73 -8.69 27.06 -21.16
N GLU A 74 -9.39 26.83 -22.27
CA GLU A 74 -10.64 26.07 -22.32
C GLU A 74 -10.43 24.65 -21.78
N TYR A 75 -9.42 23.93 -22.30
CA TYR A 75 -9.07 22.59 -21.84
C TYR A 75 -8.74 22.54 -20.32
N ILE A 76 -7.92 23.47 -19.81
CA ILE A 76 -7.57 23.52 -18.39
C ILE A 76 -8.81 23.82 -17.53
N GLN A 77 -9.69 24.71 -17.98
CA GLN A 77 -10.91 25.07 -17.28
C GLN A 77 -11.90 23.90 -17.21
N GLU A 78 -12.08 23.15 -18.30
CA GLU A 78 -12.90 21.93 -18.33
C GLU A 78 -12.32 20.84 -17.43
N TRP A 79 -11.02 20.57 -17.53
CA TRP A 79 -10.34 19.58 -16.69
C TRP A 79 -10.47 19.92 -15.20
N LEU A 80 -10.29 21.19 -14.83
CA LEU A 80 -10.43 21.67 -13.45
C LEU A 80 -11.87 21.54 -12.96
N ASN A 81 -12.85 21.85 -13.81
CA ASN A 81 -14.28 21.69 -13.51
C ASN A 81 -14.66 20.21 -13.33
N TYR A 82 -14.16 19.32 -14.19
CA TYR A 82 -14.38 17.88 -14.08
C TYR A 82 -13.77 17.30 -12.80
N MET A 83 -12.51 17.64 -12.49
CA MET A 83 -11.85 17.19 -11.25
C MET A 83 -12.53 17.74 -9.99
N LYS A 84 -13.00 19.00 -10.02
CA LYS A 84 -13.81 19.60 -8.95
C LYS A 84 -15.10 18.84 -8.74
N TYR A 85 -15.83 18.58 -9.84
CA TYR A 85 -17.10 17.85 -9.83
C TYR A 85 -16.91 16.44 -9.25
N PHE A 86 -15.93 15.69 -9.74
CA PHE A 86 -15.64 14.34 -9.26
C PHE A 86 -15.23 14.32 -7.77
N TYR A 87 -14.28 15.17 -7.38
CA TYR A 87 -13.76 15.19 -6.00
C TYR A 87 -14.80 15.63 -4.96
N THR A 88 -15.68 16.58 -5.32
CA THR A 88 -16.71 17.11 -4.42
C THR A 88 -18.08 16.42 -4.55
N LEU A 89 -18.17 15.36 -5.38
CA LEU A 89 -19.40 14.65 -5.71
C LEU A 89 -20.50 15.61 -6.18
N GLY A 90 -20.18 16.42 -7.19
CA GLY A 90 -21.06 17.45 -7.73
C GLY A 90 -21.38 18.57 -6.73
N GLY A 91 -20.42 18.96 -5.88
CA GLY A 91 -20.62 19.98 -4.86
C GLY A 91 -21.54 19.59 -3.70
N THR A 92 -22.00 18.33 -3.63
CA THR A 92 -22.90 17.86 -2.57
C THR A 92 -22.19 17.61 -1.24
N CYS A 93 -20.88 17.38 -1.27
CA CYS A 93 -20.10 16.99 -0.09
C CYS A 93 -19.32 18.18 0.50
N GLU A 94 -19.76 18.67 1.66
CA GLU A 94 -19.24 19.91 2.27
C GLU A 94 -17.81 19.74 2.82
N SER A 95 -17.51 18.57 3.39
CA SER A 95 -16.16 18.16 3.82
C SER A 95 -15.16 18.23 2.65
N LYS A 96 -15.51 17.65 1.50
CA LYS A 96 -14.68 17.68 0.27
C LYS A 96 -14.60 19.06 -0.36
N LYS A 97 -15.66 19.87 -0.32
CA LYS A 97 -15.60 21.28 -0.74
C LYS A 97 -14.57 22.07 0.05
N LYS A 98 -14.56 21.96 1.38
CA LYS A 98 -13.56 22.64 2.24
C LYS A 98 -12.13 22.24 1.89
N LEU A 99 -11.88 20.95 1.64
CA LEU A 99 -10.56 20.46 1.19
C LEU A 99 -10.18 21.02 -0.19
N TRP A 100 -11.10 21.00 -1.16
CA TRP A 100 -10.88 21.60 -2.49
C TRP A 100 -10.54 23.09 -2.40
N ILE A 101 -11.28 23.85 -1.58
CA ILE A 101 -11.01 25.28 -1.38
C ILE A 101 -9.60 25.48 -0.82
N LYS A 102 -9.25 24.72 0.25
CA LYS A 102 -7.96 24.86 0.94
C LYS A 102 -6.77 24.52 0.04
N TYR A 103 -6.82 23.42 -0.72
CA TYR A 103 -5.64 22.86 -1.39
C TYR A 103 -5.64 22.97 -2.92
N ILE A 104 -6.75 23.33 -3.57
CA ILE A 104 -6.78 23.56 -5.03
C ILE A 104 -7.15 25.02 -5.35
N HIS A 105 -8.24 25.55 -4.79
CA HIS A 105 -8.70 26.90 -5.09
C HIS A 105 -7.72 27.97 -4.58
N ASN A 106 -7.50 28.04 -3.26
CA ASN A 106 -6.65 29.08 -2.66
C ASN A 106 -5.22 29.10 -3.22
N PRO A 107 -4.55 27.93 -3.44
CA PRO A 107 -3.17 27.94 -3.94
C PRO A 107 -3.07 28.06 -5.46
N LEU A 108 -4.18 28.02 -6.23
CA LEU A 108 -4.18 28.08 -7.69
C LEU A 108 -3.35 29.26 -8.21
N ARG A 109 -3.67 30.47 -7.72
CA ARG A 109 -2.98 31.70 -8.08
C ARG A 109 -1.49 31.70 -7.68
N THR A 110 -1.13 30.99 -6.60
CA THR A 110 0.26 30.81 -6.17
C THR A 110 1.01 29.84 -7.09
N ILE A 111 0.35 28.81 -7.61
CA ILE A 111 0.90 27.92 -8.64
C ILE A 111 1.18 28.72 -9.92
N GLU A 112 0.20 29.50 -10.40
CA GLU A 112 0.33 30.35 -11.60
C GLU A 112 1.48 31.35 -11.46
N GLN A 113 1.54 32.10 -10.36
CA GLN A 113 2.64 33.02 -10.02
C GLN A 113 4.00 32.32 -9.87
N GLY A 114 4.01 30.99 -9.65
CA GLY A 114 5.22 30.18 -9.66
C GLY A 114 5.88 30.08 -11.04
N PHE A 115 5.18 30.41 -12.12
CA PHE A 115 5.69 30.47 -13.48
C PHE A 115 6.08 31.91 -13.88
N SER A 116 7.08 32.06 -14.75
CA SER A 116 7.61 33.38 -15.17
C SER A 116 6.69 34.16 -16.13
N SER A 117 5.43 33.75 -16.26
CA SER A 117 4.43 34.22 -17.23
C SER A 117 3.16 33.39 -17.01
N ASN A 118 2.00 33.99 -17.23
CA ASN A 118 0.71 33.29 -17.14
C ASN A 118 0.19 32.94 -18.54
N LEU A 119 -0.73 31.97 -18.64
CA LEU A 119 -1.59 31.87 -19.80
C LEU A 119 -2.55 33.10 -19.86
N PRO A 120 -3.03 33.50 -21.06
CA PRO A 120 -3.88 34.68 -21.24
C PRO A 120 -5.35 34.44 -20.81
N CYS A 121 -5.59 33.76 -19.70
CA CYS A 121 -6.92 33.42 -19.20
C CYS A 121 -7.03 33.54 -17.68
N ASN A 122 -8.27 33.69 -17.23
CA ASN A 122 -8.65 33.72 -15.83
C ASN A 122 -9.44 32.44 -15.52
N LEU A 123 -8.83 31.51 -14.77
CA LEU A 123 -9.47 30.23 -14.43
C LEU A 123 -10.53 30.44 -13.33
N ASN A 124 -11.80 30.25 -13.68
CA ASN A 124 -12.89 30.30 -12.71
C ASN A 124 -12.92 29.02 -11.88
N ASN A 125 -12.63 29.16 -10.59
CA ASN A 125 -12.72 28.06 -9.61
C ASN A 125 -13.59 28.42 -8.40
N ASP A 126 -14.32 29.54 -8.43
CA ASP A 126 -15.18 30.01 -7.32
C ASP A 126 -16.45 29.17 -7.19
N ASN A 127 -17.08 28.89 -8.33
CA ASN A 127 -18.39 28.24 -8.36
C ASN A 127 -18.26 26.72 -8.24
N PHE A 128 -18.96 26.14 -7.27
CA PHE A 128 -19.31 24.72 -7.28
C PHE A 128 -20.59 24.53 -8.09
N PHE A 129 -20.66 23.49 -8.92
CA PHE A 129 -21.84 23.22 -9.73
C PHE A 129 -23.02 22.84 -8.84
N ASP A 130 -24.07 23.65 -8.87
CA ASP A 130 -25.32 23.35 -8.18
C ASP A 130 -26.38 22.88 -9.21
N ASN A 131 -26.84 21.65 -9.05
CA ASN A 131 -28.03 21.03 -9.66
C ASN A 131 -28.08 20.55 -11.13
N SER A 132 -27.04 20.62 -11.98
CA SER A 132 -27.19 20.21 -13.41
C SER A 132 -26.81 18.78 -13.82
N GLN A 133 -26.10 17.98 -13.01
CA GLN A 133 -25.58 16.65 -13.41
C GLN A 133 -25.79 15.50 -12.39
N LYS A 134 -26.86 15.56 -11.57
CA LYS A 134 -27.16 14.55 -10.52
C LYS A 134 -27.20 13.09 -11.00
N GLU A 135 -27.33 12.84 -12.30
CA GLU A 135 -27.39 11.49 -12.88
C GLU A 135 -26.06 10.72 -12.86
N LEU A 136 -24.90 11.39 -12.83
CA LEU A 136 -23.60 10.69 -12.97
C LEU A 136 -23.05 10.08 -11.67
N ILE A 137 -23.50 10.51 -10.49
CA ILE A 137 -22.98 10.04 -9.21
C ILE A 137 -24.10 9.93 -8.16
N PRO A 138 -24.46 8.71 -7.68
CA PRO A 138 -25.38 8.54 -6.55
C PRO A 138 -24.64 8.82 -5.22
N GLY A 139 -24.31 10.09 -4.99
CA GLY A 139 -23.44 10.53 -3.89
C GLY A 139 -24.19 10.78 -2.58
N PHE A 140 -24.38 9.74 -1.76
CA PHE A 140 -24.62 9.96 -0.32
C PHE A 140 -23.29 10.30 0.37
N CYS A 141 -22.99 11.59 0.53
CA CYS A 141 -21.87 11.97 1.40
C CYS A 141 -22.28 11.93 2.87
N ASN A 142 -21.62 11.08 3.65
CA ASN A 142 -21.55 11.28 5.10
C ASN A 142 -20.50 12.36 5.36
N ASP A 143 -20.94 13.62 5.49
CA ASP A 143 -20.08 14.73 5.95
C ASP A 143 -19.66 14.61 7.42
N ASN A 144 -20.12 13.56 8.11
CA ASN A 144 -19.57 13.13 9.38
C ASN A 144 -18.26 12.37 9.13
N ASP A 145 -17.13 12.92 9.58
CA ASP A 145 -15.82 12.24 9.70
C ASP A 145 -15.81 11.08 10.73
N ILE A 146 -16.96 10.45 10.96
CA ILE A 146 -17.05 9.14 11.61
C ILE A 146 -16.54 8.14 10.59
N ILE A 147 -15.29 7.71 10.79
CA ILE A 147 -14.66 6.56 10.12
C ILE A 147 -15.71 5.49 9.87
N SER A 148 -16.06 5.25 8.60
CA SER A 148 -17.04 4.22 8.24
C SER A 148 -16.69 2.92 8.96
N PRO A 149 -17.63 2.29 9.71
CA PRO A 149 -17.33 1.16 10.61
C PRO A 149 -16.83 -0.12 9.88
N ILE A 150 -16.71 -0.06 8.56
CA ILE A 150 -16.07 -1.01 7.66
C ILE A 150 -14.66 -1.41 8.15
N ILE A 151 -13.86 -0.46 8.67
CA ILE A 151 -12.48 -0.75 9.10
C ILE A 151 -12.41 -1.67 10.33
N PRO A 152 -13.05 -1.36 11.49
CA PRO A 152 -13.05 -2.27 12.63
C PRO A 152 -13.80 -3.59 12.37
N LEU A 153 -14.82 -3.60 11.51
CA LEU A 153 -15.51 -4.84 11.11
C LEU A 153 -14.56 -5.80 10.37
N SER A 154 -13.72 -5.30 9.47
CA SER A 154 -12.77 -6.11 8.69
C SER A 154 -11.78 -6.89 9.56
N ILE A 155 -11.18 -6.21 10.55
CA ILE A 155 -10.24 -6.85 11.49
C ILE A 155 -10.95 -7.89 12.35
N GLY A 156 -12.19 -7.59 12.80
CA GLY A 156 -13.03 -8.53 13.53
C GLY A 156 -13.27 -9.82 12.76
N PHE A 157 -13.71 -9.74 11.50
CA PHE A 157 -13.96 -10.92 10.66
C PHE A 157 -12.70 -11.74 10.37
N ALA A 158 -11.54 -11.09 10.17
CA ALA A 158 -10.28 -11.80 9.97
C ALA A 158 -9.90 -12.63 11.22
N VAL A 159 -9.95 -12.02 12.41
CA VAL A 159 -9.65 -12.71 13.68
C VAL A 159 -10.66 -13.82 13.97
N PHE A 160 -11.96 -13.58 13.76
CA PHE A 160 -13.00 -14.59 13.96
C PHE A 160 -12.87 -15.77 12.99
N GLY A 161 -12.57 -15.50 11.72
CA GLY A 161 -12.33 -16.52 10.70
C GLY A 161 -11.11 -17.39 11.04
N ILE A 162 -10.00 -16.77 11.45
CA ILE A 162 -8.80 -17.49 11.91
C ILE A 162 -9.11 -18.36 13.14
N ALA A 163 -9.83 -17.83 14.13
CA ALA A 163 -10.23 -18.58 15.33
C ALA A 163 -11.13 -19.78 15.01
N LEU A 164 -12.10 -19.62 14.10
CA LEU A 164 -12.96 -20.71 13.64
C LEU A 164 -12.16 -21.77 12.88
N ILE A 165 -11.24 -21.36 11.98
CA ILE A 165 -10.35 -22.30 11.27
C ILE A 165 -9.51 -23.11 12.27
N PHE A 166 -8.92 -22.47 13.29
CA PHE A 166 -8.20 -23.20 14.35
C PHE A 166 -9.10 -24.16 15.13
N MET A 167 -10.34 -23.77 15.46
CA MET A 167 -11.29 -24.65 16.14
C MET A 167 -11.67 -25.88 15.29
N PHE A 168 -11.90 -25.70 14.00
CA PHE A 168 -12.17 -26.80 13.07
C PHE A 168 -10.94 -27.68 12.85
N LEU A 169 -9.76 -27.11 12.65
CA LEU A 169 -8.52 -27.87 12.52
C LEU A 169 -8.17 -28.64 13.80
N TYR A 170 -8.44 -28.08 14.99
CA TYR A 170 -8.30 -28.81 16.25
C TYR A 170 -9.22 -30.04 16.32
N LYS A 171 -10.46 -29.91 15.82
CA LYS A 171 -11.43 -31.02 15.78
C LYS A 171 -11.14 -32.07 14.70
N PHE A 172 -10.49 -31.69 13.60
CA PHE A 172 -10.27 -32.56 12.44
C PHE A 172 -8.83 -33.07 12.25
N THR A 173 -7.84 -32.54 12.97
CA THR A 173 -6.47 -33.06 12.87
C THR A 173 -6.23 -34.11 13.97
N PRO A 174 -5.82 -35.36 13.66
CA PRO A 174 -5.47 -36.38 14.65
C PRO A 174 -4.09 -36.12 15.28
N ILE A 175 -3.80 -34.87 15.64
CA ILE A 175 -2.55 -34.42 16.26
C ILE A 175 -2.37 -35.05 17.64
N GLU A 176 -3.44 -35.34 18.39
CA GLU A 176 -3.33 -36.05 19.67
C GLU A 176 -2.62 -37.40 19.53
N GLY A 177 -3.01 -38.20 18.53
CA GLY A 177 -2.37 -39.50 18.25
C GLY A 177 -0.98 -39.36 17.61
N TRP A 178 -0.81 -38.41 16.68
CA TRP A 178 0.48 -38.20 16.01
C TRP A 178 1.55 -37.64 16.96
N PHE A 179 1.21 -36.67 17.80
CA PHE A 179 2.12 -36.06 18.77
C PHE A 179 2.53 -37.06 19.86
N GLN A 180 1.59 -37.85 20.40
CA GLN A 180 1.93 -38.92 21.34
C GLN A 180 2.89 -39.94 20.71
N ASN A 181 2.66 -40.38 19.48
CA ASN A 181 3.52 -41.35 18.81
C ASN A 181 4.91 -40.76 18.46
N HIS A 182 4.97 -39.47 18.07
CA HIS A 182 6.21 -38.76 17.82
C HIS A 182 7.04 -38.57 19.11
N MET A 183 6.40 -38.15 20.21
CA MET A 183 7.04 -37.99 21.52
C MET A 183 7.49 -39.33 22.10
N ARG A 184 6.73 -40.43 21.88
CA ARG A 184 7.15 -41.79 22.25
C ARG A 184 8.41 -42.24 21.51
N LYS A 185 8.45 -42.09 20.18
CA LYS A 185 9.66 -42.40 19.38
C LYS A 185 10.89 -41.60 19.83
N LYS A 186 10.70 -40.32 20.20
CA LYS A 186 11.78 -39.47 20.74
C LYS A 186 12.22 -39.90 22.15
N LYS A 187 11.36 -40.53 22.94
CA LYS A 187 11.72 -41.10 24.26
C LYS A 187 12.50 -42.40 24.12
N GLU A 188 12.12 -43.25 23.15
CA GLU A 188 12.82 -44.50 22.84
C GLU A 188 14.25 -44.26 22.35
N SER A 189 14.47 -43.29 21.44
CA SER A 189 15.83 -42.94 20.98
C SER A 189 16.70 -42.35 22.10
N LEU A 190 16.12 -41.54 23.00
CA LEU A 190 16.84 -40.97 24.14
C LEU A 190 17.19 -42.02 25.21
N GLN A 191 16.38 -43.07 25.35
CA GLN A 191 16.70 -44.24 26.18
C GLN A 191 17.80 -45.10 25.58
N TYR A 192 17.84 -45.27 24.25
CA TYR A 192 18.93 -45.95 23.57
C TYR A 192 20.27 -45.25 23.81
N ILE A 193 20.35 -43.94 23.54
CA ILE A 193 21.57 -43.13 23.72
C ILE A 193 22.07 -43.14 25.17
N ASN A 194 21.17 -42.98 26.15
CA ASN A 194 21.53 -43.00 27.58
C ASN A 194 21.97 -44.40 28.05
N ASN A 195 21.46 -45.48 27.46
CA ASN A 195 21.94 -46.83 27.75
C ASN A 195 23.33 -47.09 27.13
N GLU A 196 23.59 -46.58 25.92
CA GLU A 196 24.89 -46.65 25.25
C GLU A 196 25.97 -45.86 26.03
N GLU A 197 25.66 -44.62 26.42
CA GLU A 197 26.53 -43.77 27.26
C GLU A 197 26.83 -44.41 28.64
N LYS A 198 25.82 -45.03 29.29
CA LYS A 198 26.05 -45.81 30.52
C LYS A 198 26.93 -47.04 30.30
N HIS A 199 26.80 -47.70 29.15
CA HIS A 199 27.59 -48.89 28.86
C HIS A 199 29.07 -48.54 28.67
N ASP A 200 29.37 -47.42 28.01
CA ASP A 200 30.75 -46.92 27.86
C ASP A 200 31.32 -46.32 29.14
N LEU A 201 30.52 -45.60 29.94
CA LEU A 201 30.94 -45.15 31.28
C LEU A 201 31.26 -46.33 32.20
N THR A 202 30.43 -47.37 32.21
CA THR A 202 30.66 -48.58 33.03
C THR A 202 31.91 -49.34 32.56
N LYS A 203 32.12 -49.42 31.24
CA LYS A 203 33.31 -50.04 30.64
C LYS A 203 34.59 -49.31 31.03
N ASN A 204 34.60 -47.98 31.00
CA ASN A 204 35.76 -47.18 31.44
C ASN A 204 36.03 -47.28 32.95
N ILE A 205 34.99 -47.41 33.79
CA ILE A 205 35.16 -47.64 35.23
C ILE A 205 35.77 -49.03 35.49
N TYR A 206 35.35 -50.06 34.74
CA TYR A 206 35.85 -51.43 34.92
C TYR A 206 37.36 -51.54 34.64
N TRP A 207 37.85 -50.97 33.54
CA TRP A 207 39.29 -51.00 33.21
C TRP A 207 40.19 -50.19 34.16
N ASN A 208 39.62 -49.28 34.95
CA ASN A 208 40.38 -48.41 35.86
C ASN A 208 40.39 -48.93 37.32
N SER A 209 39.79 -50.08 37.60
CA SER A 209 39.75 -50.70 38.94
C SER A 209 40.73 -51.85 39.13
N ASP A 210 41.29 -52.42 38.06
CA ASP A 210 42.27 -53.52 38.11
C ASP A 210 43.71 -52.99 38.33
N SER A 211 43.92 -52.34 39.48
CA SER A 211 45.23 -52.32 40.12
C SER A 211 45.09 -52.01 41.62
N HIS A 212 44.97 -53.06 42.43
CA HIS A 212 45.60 -53.20 43.76
C HIS A 212 45.47 -54.68 44.17
N ASN A 213 46.62 -55.33 44.35
CA ASN A 213 46.70 -56.75 44.72
C ASN A 213 46.40 -56.95 46.22
N GLU A 214 45.77 -58.06 46.62
CA GLU A 214 46.46 -59.20 47.28
C GLU A 214 45.48 -60.25 47.86
N HIS A 215 45.84 -61.53 47.69
CA HIS A 215 45.46 -62.75 48.45
C HIS A 215 43.97 -63.03 48.79
N ASP A 216 43.37 -64.19 48.51
CA ASP A 216 43.90 -65.55 48.75
C ASP A 216 43.15 -66.64 47.93
N MET A 217 43.85 -67.75 47.68
CA MET A 217 43.50 -68.94 46.88
C MET A 217 42.13 -69.56 47.20
N ASN A 218 41.33 -70.01 46.20
CA ASN A 218 41.25 -71.40 45.69
C ASN A 218 39.97 -71.55 44.80
N GLN A 219 39.77 -72.52 43.89
CA GLN A 219 40.62 -73.34 42.99
C GLN A 219 39.70 -74.11 41.98
N ILE A 220 40.22 -74.61 40.83
CA ILE A 220 39.68 -75.75 40.00
C ILE A 220 38.33 -75.51 39.25
N THR A 221 38.13 -75.78 37.94
CA THR A 221 38.99 -76.14 36.77
C THR A 221 38.34 -75.70 35.44
N TYR A 222 39.12 -75.72 34.36
CA TYR A 222 38.71 -75.47 32.97
C TYR A 222 37.81 -76.57 32.36
N HIS A 223 37.00 -76.17 31.36
CA HIS A 223 36.97 -76.88 30.08
C HIS A 223 36.41 -75.99 28.94
N PRO A 224 37.19 -75.70 27.88
CA PRO A 224 36.67 -75.18 26.62
C PRO A 224 36.41 -76.32 25.64
N HIS A 225 35.38 -76.21 24.80
CA HIS A 225 35.46 -76.77 23.45
C HIS A 225 34.59 -76.02 22.44
N ARG A 226 35.18 -75.75 21.28
CA ARG A 226 34.47 -75.41 20.04
C ARG A 226 33.70 -76.63 19.53
N LEU A 227 32.55 -76.36 18.91
CA LEU A 227 32.27 -76.71 17.52
C LEU A 227 31.26 -75.72 16.94
#